data_AF-A0AAI8A971-F1
#
_entry.id   AF-A0AAI8A971-F1
#
_cell.length_a   1.000
_cell.length_b   1.000
_cell.length_c   1.000
_cell.angle_alpha   90.00
_cell.angle_beta   90.00
_cell.angle_gamma   90.00
#
_symmetry.space_group_name_H-M   'P 1'
#
loop_
_entity.id
_entity.type
_entity.pdbx_description
1 polymer ?
#
loop_
_entity_poly.entity_id
_entity_poly.type
_entity_poly.pdbx_seq_one_letter_code
_entity_poly.pdbx_strand_id
1 'polypeptide(L)' 'MEIYNTSEARSKLYKLIDYVSDVHKPVYIKGKRNNVVIISEEDYRNMEETLYLLSIPNMHKSIIEGRAEPIEKCSDKLNW' A
#
# COMPACT_ATOMS: atom_id res chain seq x y z
N MET A 1 4.92 4.63 -14.54
CA MET A 1 5.16 5.69 -13.53
C MET A 1 4.67 6.99 -14.13
N GLU A 2 3.58 7.55 -13.61
CA GLU A 2 3.03 8.82 -14.09
C GLU A 2 3.61 9.97 -13.27
N ILE A 3 4.24 10.95 -13.95
CA ILE A 3 4.85 12.12 -13.33
C ILE A 3 4.14 13.37 -13.84
N TYR A 4 3.66 14.20 -12.93
CA TYR A 4 3.04 15.49 -13.23
C TYR A 4 3.86 16.62 -12.61
N ASN A 5 3.89 17.78 -13.25
CA ASN A 5 4.34 18.99 -12.54
C ASN A 5 3.23 19.53 -11.61
N THR A 6 3.58 20.41 -10.68
CA THR A 6 2.61 20.97 -9.72
C THR A 6 1.39 21.64 -10.39
N SER A 7 1.58 22.32 -11.51
CA SER A 7 0.49 23.03 -12.21
C SER A 7 -0.50 22.05 -12.85
N GLU A 8 0.01 20.98 -13.47
CA GLU A 8 -0.81 19.91 -14.04
C GLU A 8 -1.55 19.11 -12.97
N ALA A 9 -0.87 18.77 -11.88
CA ALA A 9 -1.47 18.05 -10.77
C ALA A 9 -2.59 18.88 -10.13
N ARG A 10 -2.39 20.19 -9.96
CA ARG A 10 -3.41 21.11 -9.42
C ARG A 10 -4.65 21.17 -10.31
N SER A 11 -4.50 21.23 -11.64
CA SER A 11 -5.65 21.31 -12.55
C SER A 11 -6.42 19.98 -12.66
N LYS A 12 -5.80 18.86 -12.29
CA LYS A 12 -6.37 17.50 -12.38
C LYS A 12 -6.60 16.84 -11.02
N LEU A 13 -6.47 17.58 -9.91
CA LEU A 13 -6.38 16.98 -8.57
C LEU A 13 -7.53 16.00 -8.25
N TYR A 14 -8.78 16.40 -8.52
CA TYR A 14 -9.94 15.52 -8.31
C TYR A 14 -9.83 14.20 -9.08
N LYS A 15 -9.49 14.27 -10.38
CA LYS A 15 -9.31 13.08 -11.21
C LYS A 15 -8.14 12.21 -10.76
N LEU A 16 -7.09 12.84 -10.24
CA LEU A 16 -5.92 12.11 -9.72
C LEU A 16 -6.27 11.37 -8.42
N ILE A 17 -7.10 11.97 -7.55
CA ILE A 17 -7.60 11.30 -6.34
C ILE A 17 -8.40 10.05 -6.72
N ASP A 18 -9.39 10.20 -7.60
CA ASP A 18 -10.21 9.06 -8.05
C ASP A 18 -9.34 8.00 -8.72
N TYR A 19 -8.42 8.42 -9.60
CA TYR A 19 -7.51 7.50 -10.29
C TYR A 19 -6.65 6.69 -9.31
N VAL A 20 -5.97 7.32 -8.34
CA VAL A 20 -5.08 6.57 -7.43
C VAL A 20 -5.85 5.59 -6.56
N SER A 21 -7.09 5.94 -6.19
CA SER A 21 -7.99 5.07 -5.44
C SER A 21 -8.50 3.89 -6.27
N ASP A 22 -8.84 4.11 -7.53
CA ASP A 22 -9.39 3.04 -8.38
C ASP A 22 -8.32 2.08 -8.91
N VAL A 23 -7.14 2.60 -9.26
CA VAL A 23 -6.09 1.78 -9.91
C VAL A 23 -5.02 1.30 -8.95
N HIS A 24 -5.02 1.75 -7.69
CA HIS A 24 -4.01 1.44 -6.67
C HIS A 24 -2.56 1.63 -7.18
N LYS A 25 -2.32 2.76 -7.86
CA LYS A 25 -0.99 3.12 -8.38
C LYS A 25 -0.59 4.52 -7.91
N PRO A 26 0.65 4.70 -7.42
CA PRO A 26 1.13 6.00 -7.00
C PRO A 26 1.30 6.95 -8.18
N VAL A 27 0.96 8.22 -7.96
CA VAL A 27 1.23 9.33 -8.88
C VAL A 27 2.31 10.22 -8.28
N TYR A 28 3.30 10.61 -9.09
CA TYR A 28 4.42 11.42 -8.64
C TYR A 28 4.23 12.88 -9.09
N ILE A 29 4.38 13.82 -8.17
CA ILE A 29 4.30 15.25 -8.46
C ILE A 29 5.68 15.88 -8.28
N LYS A 30 6.21 16.42 -9.37
CA LYS A 30 7.46 17.16 -9.39
C LYS A 30 7.19 18.64 -9.11
N GLY A 31 7.63 19.11 -7.96
CA GLY A 31 7.60 20.52 -7.60
C GLY A 31 8.89 21.25 -7.95
N LYS A 32 8.88 22.58 -7.80
CA LYS A 32 10.08 23.40 -8.01
C LYS A 32 11.16 23.18 -6.94
N ARG A 33 10.75 22.84 -5.72
CA ARG A 33 11.64 22.65 -4.55
C ARG A 33 11.69 21.21 -4.08
N ASN A 34 10.52 20.58 -4.00
CA ASN A 34 10.35 19.23 -3.47
C ASN A 34 9.45 18.41 -4.41
N ASN A 35 9.56 17.09 -4.31
CA ASN A 35 8.68 16.15 -5.00
C ASN A 35 7.79 15.47 -3.96
N VAL A 36 6.59 15.09 -4.37
CA VAL A 36 5.65 14.36 -3.52
C VAL A 36 5.03 13.20 -4.30
N VAL A 37 4.42 12.26 -3.57
CA VAL A 37 3.67 11.14 -4.14
C VAL A 37 2.24 11.24 -3.63
N ILE A 38 1.27 11.04 -4.51
CA ILE A 38 -0.12 10.80 -4.15
C ILE A 38 -0.35 9.29 -4.23
N ILE A 39 -0.89 8.74 -3.14
CA ILE A 39 -1.33 7.35 -2.99
C ILE A 39 -2.72 7.37 -2.39
N SER A 40 -3.50 6.31 -2.62
CA SER A 40 -4.78 6.15 -1.94
C SER A 40 -4.56 6.01 -0.43
N GLU A 41 -5.55 6.41 0.35
CA GLU A 41 -5.48 6.29 1.81
C GLU A 41 -5.42 4.83 2.27
N GLU A 42 -6.14 3.96 1.55
CA GLU A 42 -6.12 2.51 1.77
C GLU A 42 -4.72 1.93 1.52
N ASP A 43 -4.06 2.27 0.41
CA ASP A 43 -2.71 1.79 0.13
C ASP A 43 -1.71 2.31 1.16
N TYR A 44 -1.87 3.57 1.61
CA TYR A 44 -1.04 4.12 2.68
C TYR A 44 -1.19 3.33 3.98
N ARG A 45 -2.42 3.04 4.42
CA ARG A 45 -2.68 2.21 5.60
C ARG A 45 -2.13 0.80 5.45
N ASN A 46 -2.29 0.18 4.28
CA ASN A 46 -1.76 -1.15 4.00
C ASN A 46 -0.23 -1.18 4.08
N MET A 47 0.43 -0.11 3.63
CA MET A 47 1.88 0.06 3.80
C MET A 47 2.28 0.21 5.26
N GLU A 48 1.57 1.04 6.04
CA GLU A 48 1.81 1.20 7.48
C GLU A 48 1.64 -0.11 8.23
N GLU A 49 0.58 -0.87 7.95
CA GLU A 49 0.32 -2.18 8.57
C GLU A 49 1.40 -3.19 8.19
N THR A 50 1.80 -3.22 6.91
CA THR A 50 2.90 -4.09 6.45
C THR A 50 4.19 -3.75 7.21
N LEU A 51 4.53 -2.47 7.32
CA LEU A 51 5.71 -2.02 8.08
C LEU A 51 5.60 -2.38 9.57
N TYR A 52 4.41 -2.27 10.15
CA TYR A 52 4.14 -2.69 11.52
C TYR A 52 4.40 -4.19 11.70
N LEU A 53 3.83 -5.05 10.86
CA LEU A 53 4.06 -6.49 10.92
C LEU A 53 5.54 -6.85 10.73
N LEU A 54 6.24 -6.18 9.81
CA LEU A 54 7.68 -6.37 9.62
C LEU A 54 8.52 -5.96 10.83
N SER A 55 8.05 -4.99 11.63
CA SER A 55 8.73 -4.54 12.84
C SER A 55 8.67 -5.56 13.98
N ILE A 56 7.69 -6.47 13.96
CA ILE A 56 7.55 -7.53 14.95
C ILE A 56 8.55 -8.65 14.64
N PRO A 57 9.47 -9.01 15.57
CA PRO A 57 10.45 -10.06 15.34
C PRO A 57 9.78 -11.38 14.90
N ASN A 58 10.33 -12.00 13.85
CA ASN A 58 9.85 -13.25 13.23
C ASN A 58 8.43 -13.24 12.64
N MET A 59 7.66 -12.17 12.76
CA MET A 59 6.28 -12.12 12.24
C MET A 59 6.22 -12.28 10.71
N HIS A 60 7.14 -11.66 9.97
CA HIS A 60 7.19 -11.85 8.52
C HIS A 60 7.45 -13.31 8.12
N LYS A 61 8.25 -14.05 8.91
CA LYS A 61 8.53 -15.47 8.64
C LYS A 61 7.30 -16.32 8.94
N SER A 62 6.65 -16.10 10.08
CA SER A 62 5.45 -16.84 10.44
C SER A 62 4.31 -16.65 9.42
N ILE A 63 4.16 -15.44 8.86
CA ILE A 63 3.18 -15.16 7.80
C ILE A 63 3.52 -15.93 6.52
N ILE A 64 4.80 -15.96 6.11
CA ILE A 64 5.25 -16.68 4.90
C ILE A 64 5.09 -18.19 5.08
N GLU A 65 5.47 -18.72 6.24
CA GLU A 65 5.33 -20.13 6.59
C GLU A 65 3.84 -20.53 6.62
N GLY A 66 3.00 -19.75 7.32
CA GLY A 66 1.56 -19.98 7.39
C GLY A 66 0.87 -19.92 6.02
N ARG A 67 1.32 -19.06 5.11
CA ARG A 67 0.82 -19.00 3.72
C ARG A 67 1.23 -20.23 2.89
N ALA A 68 2.36 -20.85 3.19
CA ALA A 68 2.84 -22.04 2.49
C ALA A 68 2.24 -23.35 3.03
N GLU A 69 1.64 -23.30 4.22
CA GLU A 69 1.02 -24.46 4.86
C GLU A 69 -0.21 -24.94 4.04
N PRO A 70 -0.28 -26.24 3.68
CA PRO A 70 -1.46 -26.81 3.04
C PRO A 70 -2.71 -26.70 3.91
N ILE A 71 -3.87 -26.46 3.29
CA ILE A 71 -5.16 -26.30 4.00
C ILE A 71 -5.49 -27.55 4.84
N GLU A 72 -5.08 -28.74 4.39
CA GLU A 72 -5.33 -30.01 5.09
C GLU A 72 -4.63 -30.10 6.46
N LYS A 73 -3.59 -29.27 6.68
CA LYS A 73 -2.86 -29.19 7.94
C LYS A 73 -3.31 -28.02 8.81
N CYS A 74 -4.16 -27.13 8.29
CA CYS A 74 -4.78 -26.07 9.08
C CYS A 74 -5.81 -26.68 10.05
N SER A 75 -5.87 -26.14 11.27
CA SER A 75 -6.89 -26.55 12.24
C SER A 75 -8.29 -26.16 11.73
N ASP A 76 -9.23 -27.09 11.77
CA ASP A 76 -10.66 -26.86 11.51
C ASP A 76 -11.40 -26.35 12.77
N LYS A 77 -10.69 -26.28 13.90
CA LYS A 77 -11.21 -25.87 15.20
C LYS A 77 -10.41 -24.72 15.78
N LEU A 78 -11.11 -23.72 16.30
CA LEU A 78 -10.52 -22.69 17.15
C LEU A 78 -10.35 -23.28 18.55
N ASN A 79 -9.15 -23.15 19.11
CA ASN A 79 -8.82 -23.64 20.46
C ASN A 79 -9.16 -22.63 21.56
N TRP A 80 -10.01 -21.64 21.27
CA TRP A 80 -10.43 -20.58 22.18
C TRP A 80 -11.95 -20.40 22.12
#